data_AF-A0A2S4MF22-F1
#
_entry.id   AF-A0A2S4MF22-F1
#
_cell.length_a   1.000
_cell.length_b   1.000
_cell.length_c   1.000
_cell.angle_alpha   90.00
_cell.angle_beta   90.00
_cell.angle_gamma   90.00
#
_symmetry.space_group_name_H-M   'P 1'
#
loop_
_entity.id
_entity.type
_entity.pdbx_description
1 polymer ?
#
loop_
_entity_poly.entity_id
_entity_poly.type
_entity_poly.pdbx_seq_one_letter_code
_entity_poly.pdbx_strand_id
1 'polypeptide(L)' 'MVQRSKRSLDTGKIEEMQREVKAFEHKVRTWAAEVPIGSAVYLGLDPLNHSLGLMTRILNGEKDGRGFERRYGEGGIE' A
#
# COMPACT_ATOMS: atom_id res chain seq x y z
N MET A 1 6.96 -5.16 22.69
CA MET A 1 6.83 -3.83 22.04
C MET A 1 8.12 -3.59 21.26
N VAL A 2 8.09 -3.62 19.91
CA VAL A 2 9.29 -3.39 19.09
C VAL A 2 9.55 -1.89 19.02
N GLN A 3 10.69 -1.46 19.55
CA GLN A 3 11.14 -0.07 19.48
C GLN A 3 11.60 0.22 18.05
N ARG A 4 10.74 0.83 17.22
CA ARG A 4 11.12 1.24 15.86
C ARG A 4 12.13 2.39 15.95
N SER A 5 13.36 2.16 15.52
CA SER A 5 14.31 3.25 15.29
C SER A 5 13.79 4.13 14.14
N LYS A 6 13.97 5.44 14.27
CA LYS A 6 13.70 6.49 13.26
C LYS A 6 14.59 6.39 12.01
N ARG A 7 15.16 5.21 11.74
CA ARG A 7 16.11 4.98 10.65
C ARG A 7 15.33 4.90 9.35
N SER A 8 15.78 5.61 8.32
CA SER A 8 15.26 5.48 6.97
C SER A 8 15.26 4.00 6.57
N LEU A 9 14.19 3.57 5.92
CA LEU A 9 14.05 2.20 5.46
C LEU A 9 15.16 1.90 4.44
N ASP A 10 15.88 0.80 4.62
CA ASP A 10 16.94 0.39 3.70
C ASP A 10 16.38 0.17 2.29
N THR A 11 17.11 0.58 1.25
CA THR A 11 16.65 0.46 -0.14
C THR A 11 16.40 -0.99 -0.53
N GLY A 12 17.26 -1.92 -0.13
CA GLY A 12 17.06 -3.35 -0.37
C GLY A 12 15.78 -3.86 0.30
N LYS A 13 15.49 -3.39 1.52
CA LYS A 13 14.23 -3.71 2.20
C LYS A 13 13.01 -3.10 1.50
N ILE A 14 13.11 -1.88 0.97
CA ILE A 14 12.05 -1.27 0.16
C ILE A 14 11.76 -2.14 -1.07
N GLU A 15 12.79 -2.58 -1.78
CA GLU A 15 12.64 -3.40 -2.99
C GLU A 15 12.04 -4.78 -2.70
N GLU A 16 12.44 -5.41 -1.59
CA GLU A 16 11.82 -6.65 -1.10
C GLU A 16 10.32 -6.43 -0.83
N MET A 17 9.97 -5.41 -0.05
CA MET A 17 8.58 -5.09 0.27
C MET A 17 7.76 -4.78 -0.99
N GLN A 18 8.33 -4.06 -1.97
CA GLN A 18 7.66 -3.77 -3.23
C GLN A 18 7.34 -5.03 -4.02
N ARG A 19 8.27 -5.99 -4.08
CA ARG A 19 8.08 -7.26 -4.77
C ARG A 19 6.93 -8.05 -4.15
N GLU A 20 6.95 -8.19 -2.83
CA GLU A 20 5.93 -8.93 -2.08
C GLU A 20 4.55 -8.28 -2.20
N VAL A 21 4.47 -6.95 -2.04
CA VAL A 21 3.20 -6.20 -2.16
C VAL A 21 2.61 -6.35 -3.56
N LYS A 22 3.42 -6.20 -4.62
CA LYS A 22 2.94 -6.36 -6.01
C LYS A 22 2.49 -7.79 -6.30
N ALA A 23 3.23 -8.79 -5.80
CA ALA A 23 2.87 -10.19 -5.97
C ALA A 23 1.54 -10.50 -5.28
N PHE A 24 1.33 -9.95 -4.08
CA PHE A 24 0.08 -10.14 -3.35
C PHE A 24 -1.08 -9.35 -3.96
N GLU A 25 -0.87 -8.11 -4.41
CA GLU A 25 -1.84 -7.31 -5.16
C GLU A 25 -2.37 -8.09 -6.37
N HIS A 26 -1.46 -8.71 -7.14
CA HIS A 26 -1.84 -9.53 -8.27
C HIS A 26 -2.74 -10.70 -7.88
N LYS A 27 -2.42 -11.41 -6.79
CA LYS A 27 -3.26 -12.52 -6.28
C LYS A 27 -4.64 -12.04 -5.85
N VAL A 28 -4.71 -10.95 -5.08
CA VAL A 28 -5.97 -10.35 -4.61
C VAL A 28 -6.83 -9.93 -5.81
N ARG A 29 -6.23 -9.32 -6.84
CA ARG A 29 -6.92 -8.95 -8.06
C ARG A 29 -7.47 -10.15 -8.82
N THR A 30 -6.72 -11.27 -8.89
CA THR A 30 -7.22 -12.51 -9.48
C THR A 30 -8.42 -13.05 -8.71
N TRP A 31 -8.33 -13.14 -7.39
CA TRP A 31 -9.47 -13.59 -6.56
C TRP A 31 -10.69 -12.68 -6.71
N ALA A 32 -10.49 -11.37 -6.77
CA ALA A 32 -11.58 -10.41 -6.95
C ALA A 32 -12.30 -10.59 -8.30
N ALA A 33 -11.58 -11.02 -9.34
CA ALA A 33 -12.14 -11.30 -10.65
C ALA A 33 -12.91 -12.63 -10.72
N GLU A 34 -12.63 -13.56 -9.82
CA GLU A 34 -13.29 -14.89 -9.75
C GLU A 34 -14.58 -14.87 -8.92
N VAL A 35 -14.79 -13.85 -8.08
CA VAL A 35 -15.95 -13.76 -7.20
C VAL A 35 -17.04 -12.84 -7.76
N PRO A 36 -18.33 -13.12 -7.47
CA PRO A 36 -19.42 -12.23 -7.88
C PRO A 36 -19.29 -10.83 -7.28
N ILE A 37 -19.49 -9.82 -8.12
CA ILE A 37 -19.57 -8.41 -7.71
C ILE A 37 -20.69 -8.27 -6.68
N GLY A 38 -20.40 -7.58 -5.57
CA GLY A 38 -21.36 -7.34 -4.49
C GLY A 38 -21.44 -8.45 -3.44
N SER A 39 -20.72 -9.56 -3.62
CA SER A 39 -20.53 -10.53 -2.53
C SER A 39 -19.71 -9.93 -1.38
N ALA A 40 -19.93 -10.41 -0.15
CA ALA A 40 -19.13 -9.97 1.00
C ALA A 40 -17.61 -10.18 0.79
N VAL A 41 -17.24 -11.24 0.07
CA VAL A 41 -15.86 -11.52 -0.31
C VAL A 41 -15.32 -10.46 -1.26
N TYR A 42 -16.06 -10.12 -2.32
CA TYR A 42 -15.69 -9.04 -3.24
C TYR A 42 -15.53 -7.70 -2.51
N LEU A 43 -16.48 -7.37 -1.62
CA LEU A 43 -16.45 -6.14 -0.82
C LEU A 43 -15.26 -6.06 0.14
N GLY A 44 -14.68 -7.20 0.54
CA GLY A 44 -13.43 -7.25 1.30
C GLY A 44 -12.18 -7.17 0.42
N LEU A 45 -12.21 -7.81 -0.75
CA LEU A 45 -11.06 -7.86 -1.67
C LEU A 45 -10.80 -6.52 -2.38
N ASP A 46 -11.85 -5.79 -2.75
CA ASP A 46 -11.75 -4.48 -3.42
C ASP A 46 -10.93 -3.43 -2.63
N PRO A 47 -11.28 -3.11 -1.36
CA PRO A 47 -10.50 -2.16 -0.56
C PRO A 47 -9.11 -2.68 -0.20
N LEU A 48 -8.93 -4.01 -0.08
CA LEU A 48 -7.61 -4.60 0.12
C LEU A 48 -6.71 -4.38 -1.10
N ASN A 49 -7.22 -4.66 -2.30
CA ASN A 49 -6.51 -4.41 -3.55
C ASN A 49 -6.13 -2.93 -3.71
N HIS A 50 -7.06 -2.02 -3.41
CA HIS A 50 -6.79 -0.59 -3.40
C HIS A 50 -5.65 -0.22 -2.43
N SER A 51 -5.69 -0.77 -1.21
CA SER A 51 -4.70 -0.51 -0.16
C SER A 51 -3.30 -1.02 -0.54
N LEU A 52 -3.22 -2.17 -1.23
CA LEU A 52 -1.95 -2.71 -1.75
C LEU A 52 -1.38 -1.81 -2.86
N GLY A 53 -2.22 -1.29 -3.75
CA GLY A 53 -1.83 -0.30 -4.74
C GLY A 53 -1.30 1.00 -4.11
N LEU A 54 -1.92 1.48 -3.04
CA LEU A 54 -1.43 2.63 -2.27
C LEU A 54 -0.07 2.33 -1.63
N MET A 55 0.11 1.14 -1.03
CA MET A 55 1.37 0.72 -0.43
C MET A 55 2.52 0.70 -1.45
N THR A 56 2.26 0.22 -2.67
CA THR A 56 3.24 0.28 -3.77
C THR A 56 3.68 1.72 -4.07
N ARG A 57 2.75 2.68 -4.07
CA ARG A 57 3.07 4.11 -4.29
C ARG A 57 3.87 4.69 -3.13
N ILE A 58 3.51 4.36 -1.89
CA ILE A 58 4.25 4.78 -0.69
C ILE A 58 5.70 4.29 -0.77
N LEU A 59 5.90 3.00 -1.05
CA LEU A 59 7.25 2.42 -1.17
C LEU A 59 8.07 3.06 -2.30
N ASN A 60 7.43 3.45 -3.42
CA ASN A 60 8.11 4.21 -4.47
C ASN A 60 8.56 5.60 -3.98
N GLY A 61 7.72 6.30 -3.20
CA GLY A 61 8.08 7.59 -2.60
C GLY A 61 9.22 7.48 -1.59
N GLU A 62 9.23 6.42 -0.78
CA GLU A 62 10.34 6.10 0.14
C GLU A 62 11.63 5.79 -0.64
N LYS A 63 11.54 5.03 -1.75
CA LYS A 63 12.70 4.71 -2.62
C LYS A 63 13.32 5.97 -3.24
N ASP A 64 12.50 6.93 -3.66
CA ASP A 64 12.94 8.18 -4.29
C ASP A 64 13.44 9.21 -3.27
N GLY A 65 13.40 8.90 -1.97
CA GLY A 65 13.81 9.83 -0.90
C GLY A 65 12.85 11.01 -0.68
N ARG A 66 11.71 11.03 -1.39
CA ARG A 66 10.65 12.04 -1.19
C ARG A 66 9.80 11.77 0.04
N GLY A 67 9.87 10.56 0.59
CA GLY A 67 9.04 10.12 1.68
C GLY A 67 7.54 10.22 1.36
N PHE A 68 6.69 9.79 2.28
CA PHE A 68 5.27 10.13 2.20
C PHE A 68 5.02 11.56 2.69
N GLU A 69 5.28 12.56 1.83
CA GLU A 69 4.75 13.92 2.06
C GLU A 69 3.22 13.83 2.05
N ARG A 70 2.63 13.81 3.24
CA ARG A 70 1.21 14.07 3.46
C ARG A 70 0.91 15.49 2.96
N ARG A 71 0.56 15.63 1.69
CA ARG A 71 -0.19 16.77 1.19
C ARG A 71 -1.64 16.64 1.66
N TYR A 72 -1.87 16.54 2.97
CA TYR A 72 -3.18 16.85 3.52
C TYR A 72 -3.37 18.33 3.31
N GLY A 73 -4.39 18.67 2.53
CA GLY A 73 -4.73 20.05 2.24
C GLY A 73 -4.82 20.86 3.53
N GLU A 74 -4.12 21.98 3.51
CA GLU A 74 -4.40 23.17 4.27
C GLU A 74 -5.81 23.65 3.86
N GLY A 75 -6.82 22.92 4.33
CA GLY A 75 -8.22 23.32 4.30
C GLY A 75 -8.56 23.67 5.73
N GLY A 76 -8.43 24.97 6.04
CA GLY A 76 -8.82 25.51 7.33
C GLY A 76 -10.25 25.11 7.67
N ILE A 77 -10.43 24.64 8.90
CA ILE A 77 -11.69 24.75 9.60
C ILE A 77 -11.47 25.82 10.66
N GLU A 78 -11.84 27.03 10.29
CA GLU A 78 -12.33 28.03 11.25
C GLU A 78 -13.67 27.55 11.84
#